data_AF-E2ZAX2-F1
#
_entry.id   AF-E2ZAX2-F1
#
_cell.length_a   1.000
_cell.length_b   1.000
_cell.length_c   1.000
_cell.angle_alpha   90.00
_cell.angle_beta   90.00
_cell.angle_gamma   90.00
#
_symmetry.space_group_name_H-M   'P 1'
#
loop_
_entity.id
_entity.type
_entity.pdbx_description
1 polymer ?
#
loop_
_entity_poly.entity_id
_entity_poly.type
_entity_poly.pdbx_seq_one_letter_code
_entity_poly.pdbx_strand_id
1 'polypeptide(L)' 'MKNRINKSGIKIYALAEACGLTPQGLYNKLNGKNDFRCSEIICLSKALNLSPEDRNAIFLPRLLINNQQNNNRKQGGKK' A
#
# COMPACT_ATOMS: atom_id res chain seq x y z
N MET A 1 2.54 -2.46 -6.51
CA MET A 1 2.71 -1.02 -6.82
C MET A 1 2.52 -0.67 -8.30
N LYS A 2 3.35 -1.17 -9.24
CA LYS A 2 3.31 -0.76 -10.67
C LYS A 2 1.91 -0.84 -11.31
N ASN A 3 1.16 -1.90 -11.01
CA ASN A 3 -0.20 -2.09 -11.53
C ASN A 3 -1.21 -1.03 -11.04
N ARG A 4 -1.09 -0.57 -9.78
CA ARG A 4 -1.96 0.49 -9.23
C ARG A 4 -1.64 1.85 -9.85
N ILE A 5 -0.35 2.18 -9.99
CA ILE A 5 0.10 3.43 -10.63
C ILE A 5 -0.40 3.50 -12.08
N ASN A 6 -0.27 2.40 -12.81
CA ASN A 6 -0.76 2.31 -14.18
C ASN A 6 -2.29 2.45 -14.25
N LYS A 7 -3.03 1.82 -13.31
CA LYS A 7 -4.49 1.95 -13.18
C LYS A 7 -4.98 3.35 -12.83
N SER A 8 -4.20 4.12 -12.07
CA SER A 8 -4.56 5.51 -11.74
C SER A 8 -4.38 6.47 -12.91
N GLY A 9 -3.73 6.06 -14.01
CA GLY A 9 -3.45 6.93 -15.16
C GLY A 9 -2.41 8.02 -14.90
N ILE A 10 -1.83 8.05 -13.70
CA ILE A 10 -0.82 9.04 -13.30
C ILE A 10 0.56 8.55 -13.75
N LYS A 11 1.30 9.43 -14.43
CA LYS A 11 2.66 9.13 -14.86
C LYS A 11 3.59 9.07 -13.64
N ILE A 12 4.50 8.08 -13.64
CA ILE A 12 5.46 7.85 -12.55
C ILE A 12 6.27 9.12 -12.23
N TYR A 13 6.66 9.92 -13.22
CA TYR A 13 7.42 11.15 -12.98
C TYR A 13 6.60 12.20 -12.21
N ALA A 14 5.31 12.37 -12.53
CA ALA A 14 4.45 13.34 -11.88
C ALA A 14 4.21 12.95 -10.41
N LEU A 15 4.09 11.64 -10.16
CA LEU A 15 4.01 11.09 -8.81
C LEU A 15 5.31 11.31 -8.03
N ALA A 16 6.46 11.17 -8.70
CA ALA A 16 7.76 11.39 -8.10
C ALA A 16 7.94 12.88 -7.72
N GLU A 17 7.65 13.80 -8.64
CA GLU A 17 7.69 15.25 -8.37
C GLU A 17 6.77 15.64 -7.21
N ALA A 18 5.54 15.15 -7.19
CA ALA A 18 4.59 15.41 -6.10
C ALA A 18 5.09 14.91 -4.74
N CYS A 19 5.89 13.84 -4.73
CA CYS A 19 6.48 13.27 -3.52
C CYS A 19 7.88 13.83 -3.18
N GLY A 20 8.42 14.77 -3.97
CA GLY A 20 9.79 15.27 -3.81
C GLY A 20 10.85 14.20 -4.09
N LEU A 21 10.52 13.24 -4.96
CA LEU A 21 11.39 12.13 -5.35
C LEU A 21 11.87 12.31 -6.78
N THR A 22 13.06 11.80 -7.05
CA THR A 22 13.51 11.65 -8.44
C THR A 22 12.77 10.48 -9.10
N PRO A 23 12.43 10.58 -10.39
CA PRO A 23 11.78 9.48 -11.11
C PRO A 23 12.63 8.19 -11.09
N GLN A 24 13.96 8.31 -11.14
CA GLN A 24 14.89 7.19 -10.95
C GLN A 24 14.81 6.59 -9.54
N GLY A 25 14.76 7.42 -8.49
CA GLY A 25 14.60 6.96 -7.11
C GLY A 25 13.30 6.20 -6.91
N LEU A 26 12.20 6.71 -7.47
CA LEU A 26 10.91 6.03 -7.46
C LEU A 26 10.98 4.70 -8.24
N TYR A 27 11.66 4.66 -9.38
CA TYR A 27 11.86 3.42 -10.14
C TYR A 27 12.65 2.36 -9.37
N ASN A 28 13.72 2.76 -8.67
CA ASN A 28 14.51 1.85 -7.84
C ASN A 28 13.67 1.26 -6.70
N LYS A 29 12.88 2.10 -6.02
CA LYS A 29 11.97 1.66 -4.96
C LYS A 29 10.87 0.72 -5.49
N LEU A 30 10.31 1.02 -6.65
CA LEU A 30 9.31 0.17 -7.32
C LEU A 30 9.86 -1.18 -7.80
N ASN A 31 11.18 -1.29 -8.03
CA ASN A 31 11.86 -2.54 -8.35
C ASN A 31 12.39 -3.26 -7.10
N GLY A 32 12.12 -2.75 -5.89
CA GLY A 32 12.60 -3.35 -4.64
C GLY A 32 14.09 -3.14 -4.37
N LYS A 33 14.75 -2.21 -5.08
CA LYS A 33 16.15 -1.87 -4.80
C LYS A 33 16.32 -1.00 -3.55
N ASN A 34 15.27 -0.30 -3.12
CA ASN A 34 15.31 0.60 -1.97
C ASN A 34 13.95 0.68 -1.28
N ASP A 35 13.94 0.81 0.05
CA ASP A 35 12.71 0.99 0.82
C ASP A 35 12.08 2.38 0.63
N PHE A 36 10.77 2.46 0.83
CA PHE A 36 10.02 3.71 0.87
C PHE A 36 10.03 4.30 2.28
N ARG A 37 10.32 5.60 2.43
CA ARG A 37 10.12 6.29 3.72
C ARG A 37 8.63 6.52 3.97
N CYS A 38 8.26 6.59 5.24
CA CYS A 38 6.88 6.84 5.66
C CYS A 38 6.26 8.09 5.01
N SER A 39 7.02 9.18 4.87
CA SER A 39 6.59 10.42 4.21
C SER A 39 6.29 10.22 2.72
N GLU A 40 7.13 9.47 2.01
CA GLU A 40 6.94 9.13 0.60
C GLU A 40 5.67 8.29 0.43
N ILE A 41 5.47 7.30 1.29
CA ILE A 41 4.27 6.46 1.25
C ILE A 41 3.01 7.29 1.52
N ILE A 42 3.03 8.23 2.47
CA ILE A 42 1.91 9.16 2.71
C ILE A 42 1.63 9.96 1.44
N CYS A 43 2.66 10.52 0.83
CA CYS A 43 2.49 11.37 -0.34
C CYS A 43 1.98 10.59 -1.54
N LEU A 44 2.54 9.40 -1.81
CA LEU A 44 2.07 8.48 -2.86
C LEU A 44 0.61 8.08 -2.64
N SER A 45 0.24 7.79 -1.39
CA SER A 45 -1.14 7.45 -1.02
C SER A 45 -2.08 8.60 -1.32
N LYS A 46 -1.71 9.83 -0.96
CA LYS A 46 -2.51 11.03 -1.25
C LYS A 46 -2.61 11.29 -2.75
N ALA A 47 -1.50 11.18 -3.48
CA ALA A 47 -1.45 11.42 -4.93
C ALA A 47 -2.26 10.38 -5.71
N LEU A 48 -2.28 9.12 -5.26
CA LEU A 48 -3.09 8.05 -5.84
C LEU A 48 -4.51 7.98 -5.28
N ASN A 49 -4.86 8.88 -4.35
CA ASN A 49 -6.13 8.90 -3.62
C ASN A 49 -6.47 7.54 -2.98
N LEU A 50 -5.45 6.89 -2.41
CA LEU A 50 -5.56 5.62 -1.72
C LEU A 50 -6.01 5.86 -0.28
N SER A 51 -7.03 5.11 0.14
CA SER A 51 -7.42 5.03 1.54
C SER A 51 -6.28 4.50 2.41
N PRO A 52 -6.19 4.91 3.68
CA PRO A 52 -5.16 4.45 4.60
C PRO A 52 -5.14 2.92 4.75
N GLU A 53 -6.30 2.27 4.67
CA GLU A 53 -6.44 0.81 4.68
C GLU A 53 -5.79 0.16 3.45
N ASP A 54 -6.03 0.74 2.28
CA ASP A 54 -5.52 0.26 0.99
C ASP A 54 -4.00 0.42 0.93
N ARG A 55 -3.50 1.58 1.39
CA ARG A 55 -2.07 1.79 1.60
C ARG A 55 -1.49 0.77 2.57
N ASN A 56 -2.11 0.52 3.72
CA ASN A 56 -1.63 -0.46 4.69
C ASN A 56 -1.57 -1.87 4.08
N ALA A 57 -2.58 -2.26 3.30
CA ALA A 57 -2.60 -3.54 2.61
C ALA A 57 -1.44 -3.71 1.62
N ILE A 58 -1.01 -2.61 0.97
CA ILE A 58 0.07 -2.67 -0.03
C ILE A 58 1.46 -2.51 0.60
N PHE A 59 1.62 -1.68 1.64
CA PHE A 59 2.92 -1.36 2.25
C PHE A 59 3.21 -2.10 3.57
N LEU A 60 2.20 -2.64 4.25
CA LEU A 60 2.31 -3.32 5.56
C LEU A 60 1.67 -4.73 5.54
N PRO A 61 2.10 -5.63 4.63
CA PRO A 61 1.43 -6.93 4.44
C PRO A 61 1.54 -7.92 5.61
N ARG A 62 2.39 -7.68 6.63
CA ARG A 62 2.69 -8.66 7.69
C ARG A 62 2.28 -8.26 9.11
N LEU A 63 1.88 -7.01 9.35
CA LEU A 63 1.61 -6.49 10.70
C LEU A 63 0.11 -6.38 11.03
N LEU A 64 -0.78 -6.67 10.08
CA LEU A 64 -2.24 -6.75 10.28
C LEU A 64 -2.73 -8.19 10.52
N ILE A 65 -1.94 -9.01 11.21
CA ILE A 65 -2.49 -10.17 11.91
C ILE A 65 -2.85 -9.63 13.29
N ASN A 66 -4.12 -9.29 13.52
CA ASN A 66 -4.82 -9.56 14.78
C ASN A 66 -6.23 -8.94 14.80
N ASN A 67 -7.18 -9.81 15.17
CA ASN A 67 -8.49 -9.52 15.80
C ASN A 67 -9.76 -9.35 14.95
N GLN A 68 -9.88 -10.03 13.80
CA GLN A 68 -11.20 -10.37 13.24
C GLN A 68 -11.26 -11.82 12.74
N GLN A 69 -10.79 -12.80 13.52
CA GLN A 69 -11.29 -14.18 13.36
C GLN A 69 -12.60 -14.29 14.13
N ASN A 70 -13.64 -13.99 13.36
CA ASN A 70 -15.05 -14.00 13.67
C ASN A 70 -15.52 -15.26 14.41
N ASN A 71 -16.16 -15.00 15.55
CA ASN A 71 -17.31 -15.71 16.16
C ASN A 71 -18.12 -16.65 15.23
N ASN A 72 -17.64 -17.87 14.94
CA ASN A 72 -18.50 -18.89 14.34
C ASN A 72 -18.06 -20.35 14.56
N ARG A 73 -17.76 -20.72 15.80
CA ARG A 73 -17.95 -22.11 16.25
C ARG A 73 -19.13 -22.14 17.20
N LYS A 74 -20.34 -22.15 16.61
CA LYS A 74 -21.60 -22.45 17.29
C LYS A 74 -21.40 -23.68 18.20
N GLN A 75 -21.75 -23.51 19.47
CA GLN A 75 -22.23 -24.61 20.28
C GLN A 75 -23.48 -25.22 19.63
N GLY A 76 -23.58 -26.54 19.72
CA GLY A 76 -24.64 -27.38 19.21
C GLY A 76 -24.00 -28.72 18.86
N GLY A 77 -23.88 -29.69 19.77
CA GLY A 77 -24.93 -30.20 20.65
C GLY A 77 -25.63 -31.36 19.95
N LYS A 78 -25.75 -32.49 20.66
CA LYS A 78 -26.43 -33.75 20.31
C LYS A 78 -25.56 -34.70 19.47
N LYS A 79 -25.27 -35.94 19.86
CA LYS A 79 -25.96 -36.88 20.75
C LYS A 79 -24.95 -37.67 21.57
#